data_AF-A0A3D1KIB8-F1
#
_entry.id   AF-A0A3D1KIB8-F1
#
_cell.length_a   1.000
_cell.length_b   1.000
_cell.length_c   1.000
_cell.angle_alpha   90.00
_cell.angle_beta   90.00
_cell.angle_gamma   90.00
#
_symmetry.space_group_name_H-M   'P 1'
#
loop_
_entity.id
_entity.type
_entity.pdbx_description
1 polymer ?
#
loop_
_entity_poly.entity_id
_entity_poly.type
_entity_poly.pdbx_seq_one_letter_code
_entity_poly.pdbx_strand_id
1 'polypeptide(L)'
;MICSLVIRRIKKDGCNDTKSYGDILNRSWTFRTIGYGHDAKIWKDIISALRLVGYDYVISIEHEDPLMSPWEGLTKAVALLKEATTFEPAGEMTWA
;
A
#
# COMPACT_ATOMS: atom_id res chain seq x y z
N MET A 1 2.67 4.03 -4.85
CA MET A 1 3.16 4.72 -3.64
C MET A 1 2.07 4.75 -2.59
N ILE A 2 2.42 4.52 -1.32
CA ILE A 2 1.49 4.24 -0.21
C ILE A 2 1.80 5.21 0.91
N CYS A 3 0.77 5.87 1.46
CA CYS A 3 1.00 6.84 2.52
C CYS A 3 -0.08 6.78 3.60
N SER A 4 0.27 7.25 4.80
CA SER A 4 -0.71 7.61 5.81
C SER A 4 -0.98 9.11 5.71
N LEU A 5 -2.25 9.51 5.75
CA LEU A 5 -2.71 10.87 5.57
C LEU A 5 -3.05 11.54 6.91
N VAL A 6 -2.56 12.76 7.12
CA VAL A 6 -2.92 13.59 8.27
C VAL A 6 -3.89 14.67 7.81
N ILE A 7 -5.18 14.36 7.85
CA ILE A 7 -6.26 15.20 7.27
C ILE A 7 -6.20 16.66 7.76
N ARG A 8 -5.90 16.90 9.04
CA ARG A 8 -5.80 18.27 9.59
C ARG A 8 -4.67 19.08 8.94
N ARG A 9 -3.56 18.43 8.60
CA ARG A 9 -2.40 19.07 7.95
C ARG A 9 -2.65 19.26 6.46
N ILE A 10 -3.24 18.28 5.79
CA ILE A 10 -3.64 18.41 4.38
C ILE A 10 -4.55 19.63 4.18
N LYS A 11 -5.48 19.90 5.10
CA LYS A 11 -6.35 21.08 5.03
C LYS A 11 -5.59 22.42 5.08
N LYS A 12 -4.40 22.45 5.70
CA LYS A 12 -3.59 23.66 5.88
C LYS A 12 -2.47 23.78 4.85
N ASP A 13 -1.73 22.69 4.67
CA ASP A 13 -0.48 22.63 3.92
C ASP A 13 -0.66 21.98 2.53
N GLY A 14 -1.86 21.44 2.24
CA GLY A 14 -2.16 20.73 1.00
C GLY A 14 -1.58 19.31 0.93
N CYS A 15 -1.71 18.69 -0.25
CA CYS A 15 -1.11 17.37 -0.50
C CYS A 15 0.34 17.46 -1.03
N ASN A 16 0.73 18.60 -1.59
CA ASN A 16 2.10 18.81 -2.09
C ASN A 16 3.01 19.33 -0.97
N ASP A 17 3.27 18.46 0.02
CA ASP A 17 4.04 18.83 1.21
C ASP A 17 5.56 18.73 0.97
N THR A 18 6.20 19.91 0.80
CA THR A 18 7.63 20.06 0.48
C THR A 18 8.56 20.02 1.69
N LYS A 19 8.06 19.72 2.90
CA LYS A 19 8.90 19.58 4.10
C LYS A 19 9.88 18.40 3.94
N SER A 20 10.84 18.28 4.85
CA SER A 20 11.73 17.11 4.90
C SER A 20 10.93 15.82 5.16
N TYR A 21 11.37 14.69 4.62
CA TYR A 21 10.80 13.37 4.95
C TYR A 21 11.05 12.97 6.42
N GLY A 22 12.11 13.50 7.04
CA GLY A 22 12.39 13.29 8.46
C GLY A 22 11.45 14.03 9.41
N ASP A 23 10.70 15.03 8.92
CA ASP A 23 9.78 15.84 9.74
C ASP A 23 8.39 15.19 9.86
N ILE A 24 8.37 13.89 10.17
CA ILE A 24 7.19 13.00 10.11
C ILE A 24 5.97 13.60 10.80
N LEU A 25 6.17 14.19 11.99
CA LEU A 25 5.08 14.74 12.79
C LEU A 25 4.44 15.98 12.17
N ASN A 26 5.18 16.72 11.34
CA ASN A 26 4.72 17.96 10.71
C ASN A 26 4.27 17.83 9.26
N ARG A 27 4.42 16.64 8.67
CA ARG A 27 3.98 16.36 7.30
C ARG A 27 2.48 16.09 7.22
N SER A 28 1.92 16.45 6.08
CA SER A 28 0.54 16.16 5.68
C SER A 28 0.32 14.70 5.35
N TRP A 29 1.38 14.00 4.96
CA TRP A 29 1.39 12.57 4.74
C TRP A 29 2.82 12.04 4.79
N THR A 30 2.94 10.73 5.08
CA THR A 30 4.22 10.04 5.17
C THR A 30 4.11 8.67 4.51
N PHE A 31 5.15 8.24 3.80
CA PHE A 31 5.23 6.89 3.25
C PHE A 31 5.19 5.84 4.36
N ARG A 32 4.47 4.74 4.12
CA ARG A 32 4.28 3.66 5.09
C ARG A 32 4.43 2.32 4.40
N THR A 33 4.89 1.34 5.17
CA THR A 33 4.83 -0.09 4.81
C THR A 33 3.40 -0.49 4.43
N ILE A 34 3.26 -1.35 3.42
CA ILE A 34 2.00 -1.99 3.03
C ILE A 34 1.27 -2.54 4.28
N GLY A 35 0.00 -2.14 4.46
CA GLY A 35 -0.80 -2.47 5.64
C GLY A 35 -0.84 -1.40 6.74
N TYR A 36 0.09 -0.43 6.72
CA TYR A 36 0.17 0.65 7.73
C TYR A 36 -0.24 2.03 7.18
N GLY A 37 -0.29 2.21 5.86
CA GLY A 37 -0.87 3.40 5.21
C GLY A 37 -2.30 3.16 4.73
N HIS A 38 -2.51 2.02 4.08
CA HIS A 38 -3.81 1.53 3.61
C HIS A 38 -4.04 0.11 4.12
N ASP A 39 -5.29 -0.20 4.44
CA ASP A 39 -5.68 -1.51 4.97
C ASP A 39 -5.63 -2.63 3.91
N ALA A 40 -5.79 -3.88 4.36
CA ALA A 40 -5.77 -5.04 3.47
C ALA A 40 -6.89 -5.03 2.42
N LYS A 41 -8.01 -4.35 2.69
CA LYS A 41 -9.12 -4.27 1.74
C LYS A 41 -8.70 -3.51 0.49
N ILE A 42 -8.08 -2.34 0.64
CA ILE A 42 -7.58 -1.56 -0.49
C ILE A 42 -6.60 -2.40 -1.34
N TRP A 43 -5.75 -3.19 -0.71
CA TRP A 43 -4.83 -4.08 -1.44
C TRP A 43 -5.55 -5.19 -2.21
N LYS A 44 -6.55 -5.83 -1.60
CA LYS A 44 -7.39 -6.82 -2.29
C LYS A 44 -8.13 -6.20 -3.48
N ASP A 45 -8.58 -4.96 -3.35
CA ASP A 45 -9.22 -4.22 -4.45
C ASP A 45 -8.23 -3.95 -5.60
N ILE A 46 -6.99 -3.51 -5.29
CA ILE A 46 -5.92 -3.27 -6.29
C ILE A 46 -5.56 -4.56 -7.03
N ILE A 47 -5.30 -5.65 -6.30
CA ILE A 47 -4.99 -6.95 -6.90
C ILE A 47 -6.13 -7.43 -7.80
N SER A 48 -7.37 -7.27 -7.33
CA SER A 48 -8.56 -7.66 -8.10
C SER A 48 -8.66 -6.84 -9.39
N ALA A 49 -8.39 -5.54 -9.35
CA ALA A 49 -8.35 -4.69 -10.53
C ALA A 49 -7.26 -5.12 -11.52
N LEU A 50 -6.05 -5.45 -11.05
CA LEU A 50 -4.96 -5.99 -11.89
C LEU A 50 -5.37 -7.30 -12.57
N ARG A 51 -6.02 -8.20 -11.83
CA ARG A 51 -6.51 -9.47 -12.36
C ARG A 51 -7.58 -9.28 -13.43
N LEU A 52 -8.50 -8.32 -13.25
CA LEU A 52 -9.56 -8.02 -14.22
C LEU A 52 -9.01 -7.53 -15.56
N VAL A 53 -7.87 -6.84 -15.55
CA VAL A 53 -7.18 -6.40 -16.78
C VAL A 53 -6.19 -7.43 -17.31
N GLY A 54 -6.12 -8.63 -16.72
CA GLY A 54 -5.26 -9.72 -17.16
C GLY A 54 -3.78 -9.53 -16.84
N TYR A 55 -3.43 -8.67 -15.88
CA TYR A 55 -2.05 -8.53 -15.44
C TYR A 55 -1.60 -9.75 -14.64
N ASP A 56 -0.54 -10.43 -15.09
CA ASP A 56 -0.05 -11.71 -14.55
C ASP A 56 1.44 -11.67 -14.18
N TYR A 57 2.02 -10.46 -14.10
CA TYR A 57 3.44 -10.28 -13.88
C TYR A 57 3.79 -9.83 -12.46
N VAL A 58 5.05 -9.42 -12.27
CA VAL A 58 5.66 -9.14 -10.96
C VAL A 58 5.08 -7.90 -10.29
N ILE A 59 4.67 -8.04 -9.03
CA ILE A 59 4.42 -6.91 -8.13
C ILE A 59 5.72 -6.54 -7.43
N SER A 60 6.32 -5.41 -7.81
CA SER A 60 7.52 -4.89 -7.16
C SER A 60 7.18 -4.12 -5.88
N ILE A 61 8.03 -4.24 -4.86
CA ILE A 61 7.92 -3.50 -3.60
C ILE A 61 9.10 -2.56 -3.48
N GLU A 62 8.80 -1.27 -3.32
CA GLU A 62 9.74 -0.25 -2.89
C GLU A 62 9.44 0.13 -1.44
N HIS A 63 10.47 0.13 -0.60
CA HIS A 63 10.32 0.36 0.84
C HIS A 63 10.85 1.74 1.24
N GLU A 64 9.95 2.60 1.73
CA GLU A 64 10.25 3.97 2.17
C GLU A 64 9.55 4.32 3.49
N ASP A 65 9.55 3.42 4.47
CA ASP A 65 8.90 3.66 5.77
C ASP A 65 9.90 4.25 6.79
N PRO A 66 9.68 5.47 7.31
CA PRO A 66 10.63 6.07 8.26
C PRO A 66 10.46 5.58 9.71
N LEU A 67 9.47 4.72 10.00
CA LEU A 67 9.20 4.17 11.34
C LEU A 67 9.54 2.67 11.45
N MET A 68 9.99 2.03 10.37
CA MET A 68 10.37 0.62 10.38
C MET A 68 11.77 0.44 9.79
N SER A 69 12.48 -0.59 10.24
CA SER A 69 13.67 -1.02 9.53
C SER A 69 13.29 -1.55 8.14
N PRO A 70 14.18 -1.47 7.14
CA PRO A 70 13.90 -1.98 5.80
C PRO A 70 13.43 -3.44 5.79
N TRP A 71 14.05 -4.28 6.61
CA TRP A 71 13.74 -5.71 6.65
C TRP A 71 12.39 -6.00 7.33
N GLU A 72 12.09 -5.33 8.44
CA GLU A 72 10.80 -5.48 9.12
C GLU A 72 9.65 -5.04 8.21
N GLY A 73 9.79 -3.87 7.60
CA GLY A 73 8.78 -3.33 6.71
C GLY A 73 8.58 -4.20 5.47
N LEU A 74 9.66 -4.63 4.82
CA LEU A 74 9.57 -5.53 3.67
C LEU A 74 8.91 -6.86 4.03
N THR A 75 9.28 -7.47 5.16
CA THR A 75 8.70 -8.75 5.61
C THR A 75 7.19 -8.63 5.84
N LYS A 76 6.75 -7.56 6.52
CA LYS A 76 5.33 -7.28 6.75
C LYS A 76 4.57 -6.99 5.46
N ALA A 77 5.19 -6.24 4.54
CA ALA A 77 4.60 -5.93 3.24
C ALA A 77 4.38 -7.19 2.39
N VAL A 78 5.38 -8.07 2.32
CA VAL A 78 5.29 -9.35 1.60
C VAL A 78 4.18 -10.23 2.20
N ALA A 79 4.07 -10.29 3.53
CA ALA A 79 3.04 -11.08 4.20
C ALA A 79 1.62 -10.63 3.80
N LEU A 80 1.35 -9.33 3.84
CA LEU A 80 0.03 -8.80 3.46
C LEU A 80 -0.24 -8.95 1.95
N LEU A 81 0.75 -8.71 1.09
CA LEU A 81 0.55 -8.91 -0.35
C LEU A 81 0.29 -10.37 -0.69
N LYS A 82 0.95 -11.32 -0.02
CA LYS A 82 0.64 -12.75 -0.18
C LYS A 82 -0.79 -13.08 0.25
N GLU A 83 -1.30 -12.45 1.31
CA GLU A 83 -2.70 -12.60 1.72
C GLU A 83 -3.68 -11.99 0.70
N ALA A 84 -3.33 -10.82 0.13
CA ALA A 84 -4.19 -10.12 -0.83
C ALA A 84 -4.17 -10.72 -2.24
N THR A 85 -3.10 -11.46 -2.59
CA THR A 85 -2.89 -12.01 -3.93
C THR A 85 -3.58 -13.36 -4.11
N THR A 86 -4.29 -13.52 -5.22
CA THR A 86 -4.83 -14.81 -5.68
C THR A 86 -3.84 -15.47 -6.63
N PHE A 87 -3.39 -16.69 -6.32
CA PHE A 87 -2.39 -17.41 -7.14
C PHE A 87 -3.02 -18.39 -8.13
N GLU A 88 -4.24 -18.86 -7.88
CA GLU A 88 -4.93 -19.80 -8.76
C GLU A 88 -5.73 -19.09 -9.85
N PRO A 89 -5.98 -19.73 -11.01
CA PRO A 89 -6.96 -19.27 -11.99
C PRO A 89 -8.37 -19.16 -11.41
N ALA A 90 -9.23 -18.38 -12.05
CA ALA A 90 -10.63 -18.34 -11.64
C ALA A 90 -11.27 -19.68 -12.02
N GLY A 91 -11.96 -20.31 -11.06
CA GLY A 91 -12.71 -21.54 -11.32
C GLY A 91 -13.99 -21.27 -12.10
N GLU A 92 -14.69 -22.35 -12.47
CA GLU A 92 -16.01 -22.27 -13.08
C GLU A 92 -17.04 -21.66 -12.11
N MET A 93 -17.98 -20.87 -12.64
CA MET A 93 -19.13 -20.39 -11.86
C MET A 93 -20.14 -21.54 -11.70
N THR A 94 -20.19 -22.11 -10.50
CA THR A 94 -21.10 -23.23 -10.16
C THR A 94 -22.41 -22.79 -9.50
N TRP A 95 -22.54 -21.50 -9.21
CA TRP A 95 -23.66 -20.89 -8.47
C TRP A 95 -24.49 -19.91 -9.30
N ALA A 96 -24.19 -19.78 -10.60
CA ALA A 96 -24.92 -18.95 -11.56
C ALA A 96 -25.59 -19.82 -12.63
#